data_AF-A0A4Y1VLY5-F1
#
_entry.id   AF-A0A4Y1VLY5-F1
#
_cell.length_a   1.000
_cell.length_b   1.000
_cell.length_c   1.000
_cell.angle_alpha   90.00
_cell.angle_beta   90.00
_cell.angle_gamma   90.00
#
_symmetry.space_group_name_H-M   'P 1'
#
loop_
_entity.id
_entity.type
_entity.pdbx_description
1 polymer ?
#
loop_
_entity_poly.entity_id
_entity_poly.type
_entity_poly.pdbx_seq_one_letter_code
_entity_poly.pdbx_strand_id
1 'polypeptide(L)'
;MKPEVIIQQGLKSANILLKNAQKRAAELDHLKGELVIITDANGKTFKGFFRNVEFVILDNRITAIYTVCHILECNGFIMPSEHTDEVYDAVYIRKTSYKNYRYKV
;
A
#
# COMPACT_ATOMS: atom_id res chain seq x y z
N MET A 1 25.55 28.78 2.94
CA MET A 1 25.74 27.45 3.53
C MET A 1 26.73 26.69 2.66
N LYS A 2 27.70 25.97 3.24
CA LYS A 2 28.69 25.27 2.40
C LYS A 2 28.04 24.06 1.69
N PRO A 3 28.43 23.74 0.44
CA PRO A 3 27.84 22.63 -0.32
C PRO A 3 27.85 21.29 0.43
N GLU A 4 28.90 20.99 1.20
CA GLU A 4 29.03 19.73 1.93
C GLU A 4 27.95 19.58 3.01
N VAL A 5 27.56 20.68 3.65
CA VAL A 5 26.51 20.71 4.67
C VAL A 5 25.15 20.41 4.04
N ILE A 6 24.87 20.97 2.86
CA ILE A 6 23.64 20.70 2.09
C ILE A 6 23.55 19.21 1.75
N ILE A 7 24.64 18.64 1.22
CA ILE A 7 24.69 17.23 0.82
C ILE A 7 24.49 16.31 2.03
N GLN A 8 25.18 16.57 3.15
CA GLN A 8 25.04 15.77 4.36
C GLN A 8 23.62 15.81 4.95
N GLN A 9 22.98 16.98 4.93
CA GLN A 9 21.58 17.11 5.38
C GLN A 9 20.64 16.35 4.45
N GLY A 10 20.81 16.48 3.13
CA GLY A 10 20.02 15.74 2.14
C GLY A 10 20.10 14.22 2.33
N LEU A 11 21.31 13.68 2.50
CA LEU A 11 21.53 12.25 2.74
C LEU A 11 20.89 11.76 4.05
N LYS A 12 20.97 12.55 5.13
CA LYS A 12 20.33 12.21 6.41
C LYS A 12 18.81 12.11 6.24
N SER A 13 18.19 13.09 5.58
CA SER A 13 16.75 13.12 5.33
C SER A 13 16.31 11.94 4.45
N ALA A 14 17.03 11.66 3.36
CA ALA A 14 16.74 10.52 2.49
C ALA A 14 16.80 9.17 3.23
N ASN A 15 17.78 8.99 4.11
CA ASN A 15 17.92 7.75 4.90
C ASN A 15 16.75 7.54 5.87
N ILE A 16 16.22 8.61 6.47
CA ILE A 16 15.04 8.53 7.34
C ILE A 16 13.81 8.11 6.53
N LEU A 17 13.60 8.72 5.37
CA LEU A 17 12.48 8.39 4.49
C LEU A 17 12.53 6.92 4.03
N LEU A 18 13.72 6.42 3.66
CA LEU A 18 13.92 5.03 3.28
C LEU A 18 13.61 4.05 4.42
N LYS A 19 14.07 4.34 5.63
CA LYS A 19 13.77 3.49 6.81
C LYS A 19 12.28 3.44 7.12
N ASN A 20 11.58 4.56 6.98
CA ASN A 20 10.13 4.62 7.18
C ASN A 20 9.39 3.80 6.11
N ALA A 21 9.82 3.88 4.85
CA ALA A 21 9.27 3.05 3.77
C ALA A 21 9.48 1.55 4.03
N GLN A 22 10.68 1.14 4.44
CA GLN A 22 10.98 -0.25 4.81
C GLN A 22 10.11 -0.74 5.97
N LYS A 23 10.00 0.07 7.03
CA LYS A 23 9.15 -0.26 8.18
C LYS A 23 7.69 -0.44 7.74
N ARG A 24 7.18 0.48 6.92
CA ARG A 24 5.82 0.42 6.40
C ARG A 24 5.58 -0.81 5.52
N ALA A 25 6.54 -1.17 4.67
CA ALA A 25 6.47 -2.40 3.88
C ALA A 25 6.33 -3.66 4.78
N ALA A 26 7.15 -3.74 5.83
CA ALA A 26 7.09 -4.83 6.80
C ALA A 26 5.77 -4.85 7.59
N GLU A 27 5.27 -3.67 8.01
CA GLU A 27 3.97 -3.55 8.67
C GLU A 27 2.82 -4.03 7.79
N LEU A 28 2.90 -3.88 6.46
CA LEU A 28 1.83 -4.25 5.54
C LEU A 28 1.93 -5.69 5.02
N ASP A 29 3.03 -6.39 5.27
CA ASP A 29 3.25 -7.75 4.78
C ASP A 29 2.18 -8.74 5.27
N HIS A 30 1.72 -8.58 6.52
CA HIS A 30 0.65 -9.41 7.09
C HIS A 30 -0.72 -9.22 6.43
N LEU A 31 -0.91 -8.17 5.61
CA LEU A 31 -2.15 -7.93 4.87
C LEU A 31 -2.16 -8.63 3.51
N LYS A 32 -1.06 -9.25 3.07
CA LYS A 32 -1.01 -9.91 1.75
C LYS A 32 -2.06 -11.01 1.65
N GLY A 33 -2.87 -10.94 0.60
CA GLY A 33 -4.01 -11.83 0.38
C GLY A 33 -5.23 -11.53 1.24
N GLU A 34 -5.17 -10.53 2.13
CA GLU A 34 -6.31 -10.13 2.95
C GLU A 34 -7.22 -9.16 2.21
N LEU A 35 -8.51 -9.26 2.51
CA LEU A 35 -9.47 -8.28 2.03
C LEU A 35 -9.30 -6.96 2.81
N VAL A 36 -9.08 -5.87 2.09
CA VAL A 36 -8.83 -4.56 2.66
C VAL A 36 -9.78 -3.50 2.10
N ILE A 37 -9.92 -2.41 2.85
CA ILE A 37 -10.33 -1.12 2.32
C ILE A 37 -9.09 -0.23 2.37
N ILE A 38 -8.80 0.42 1.25
CA ILE A 38 -7.70 1.38 1.10
C ILE A 38 -8.26 2.73 0.63
N THR A 39 -7.77 3.82 1.19
CA THR A 39 -8.19 5.19 0.86
C THR A 39 -6.98 5.98 0.38
N ASP A 40 -7.08 6.58 -0.80
CA ASP A 40 -6.05 7.48 -1.33
C ASP A 40 -6.08 8.86 -0.66
N ALA A 41 -5.08 9.69 -0.96
CA ALA A 41 -4.98 11.06 -0.43
C ALA A 41 -6.13 11.98 -0.85
N ASN A 42 -6.88 11.64 -1.91
CA ASN A 42 -8.05 12.39 -2.38
C ASN A 42 -9.36 11.91 -1.72
N GLY A 43 -9.28 10.92 -0.83
CA GLY A 43 -10.44 10.33 -0.16
C GLY A 43 -11.18 9.26 -0.97
N LYS A 44 -10.65 8.87 -2.15
CA LYS A 44 -11.22 7.76 -2.93
C LYS A 44 -10.91 6.43 -2.25
N THR A 45 -11.94 5.64 -2.00
CA THR A 45 -11.82 4.33 -1.35
C THR A 45 -11.90 3.19 -2.35
N PHE A 46 -11.03 2.20 -2.21
CA PHE A 46 -11.06 0.95 -2.96
C PHE A 46 -11.18 -0.23 -2.00
N LYS A 47 -11.91 -1.27 -2.41
CA LYS A 47 -12.07 -2.50 -1.65
C LYS A 47 -11.63 -3.67 -2.51
N GLY A 48 -10.73 -4.50 -2.01
CA GLY A 48 -10.22 -5.65 -2.74
C GLY A 48 -9.19 -6.42 -1.93
N PHE A 49 -8.53 -7.38 -2.56
CA PHE A 49 -7.49 -8.19 -1.92
C PHE A 49 -6.15 -7.48 -2.03
N PHE A 50 -5.51 -7.19 -0.90
CA PHE A 50 -4.21 -6.54 -0.90
C PHE A 50 -3.13 -7.49 -1.44
N ARG A 51 -2.38 -7.04 -2.44
CA ARG A 51 -1.34 -7.85 -3.08
C ARG A 51 0.05 -7.50 -2.59
N ASN A 52 0.42 -6.23 -2.69
CA ASN A 52 1.71 -5.71 -2.23
C ASN A 52 1.68 -4.17 -2.12
N VAL A 53 2.76 -3.64 -1.57
CA VAL A 53 3.10 -2.22 -1.64
C VAL A 53 4.51 -2.10 -2.20
N GLU A 54 4.71 -1.16 -3.12
CA GLU A 54 6.00 -0.81 -3.69
C GLU A 54 6.32 0.65 -3.39
N PHE A 55 7.61 0.96 -3.21
CA PHE A 55 8.07 2.32 -2.96
C PHE A 55 8.99 2.74 -4.09
N VAL A 56 8.58 3.75 -4.85
CA VAL A 56 9.31 4.28 -6.01
C VAL A 56 9.69 5.73 -5.79
N ILE A 57 10.70 6.21 -6.52
CA ILE A 57 11.07 7.63 -6.51
C ILE A 57 10.40 8.29 -7.72
N LEU A 58 9.48 9.21 -7.46
CA LEU A 58 8.79 10.02 -8.46
C LEU A 58 8.89 11.48 -8.06
N ASP A 59 9.30 12.36 -8.99
CA ASP A 59 9.43 13.81 -8.76
C ASP A 59 10.18 14.18 -7.46
N ASN A 60 11.31 13.50 -7.22
CA ASN A 60 12.15 13.65 -6.01
C ASN A 60 11.42 13.32 -4.69
N ARG A 61 10.37 12.50 -4.73
CA ARG A 61 9.62 12.01 -3.56
C ARG A 61 9.56 10.50 -3.57
N ILE A 62 9.51 9.91 -2.39
CA ILE A 62 9.18 8.49 -2.25
C ILE A 62 7.66 8.38 -2.29
N THR A 63 7.15 7.67 -3.30
CA THR A 63 5.73 7.40 -3.51
C THR A 63 5.45 5.93 -3.22
N ALA A 64 4.39 5.68 -2.44
CA ALA A 64 3.94 4.34 -2.14
C ALA A 64 2.83 3.93 -3.12
N ILE A 65 3.03 2.84 -3.85
CA ILE A 65 2.07 2.28 -4.79
C ILE A 65 1.52 0.99 -4.19
N TYR A 66 0.23 0.97 -3.90
CA TYR A 66 -0.45 -0.16 -3.31
C TYR A 66 -1.22 -0.90 -4.40
N THR A 67 -0.92 -2.18 -4.58
CA THR A 67 -1.64 -3.02 -5.56
C THR A 67 -2.75 -3.78 -4.86
N VAL A 68 -3.96 -3.66 -5.39
CA VAL A 68 -5.15 -4.34 -4.88
C VAL A 68 -5.83 -5.09 -6.01
N CYS A 69 -6.02 -6.39 -5.84
CA CYS A 69 -6.80 -7.22 -6.75
C CYS A 69 -8.29 -6.93 -6.56
N HIS A 70 -9.03 -6.84 -7.66
CA HIS A 70 -10.49 -6.75 -7.61
C HIS A 70 -11.10 -8.00 -6.97
N ILE A 71 -12.30 -7.86 -6.41
CA ILE A 71 -13.04 -8.99 -5.84
C ILE A 71 -13.78 -9.70 -6.97
N LEU A 72 -13.44 -10.96 -7.24
CA LEU A 72 -14.25 -11.83 -8.08
C LEU A 72 -15.19 -12.65 -7.21
N GLU A 73 -16.47 -12.65 -7.54
CA GLU A 73 -17.49 -13.49 -6.91
C GLU A 73 -17.97 -14.54 -7.91
N CYS A 74 -17.82 -15.82 -7.58
CA CYS A 74 -18.21 -16.94 -8.44
C CYS A 74 -18.80 -18.08 -7.60
N ASN A 75 -20.02 -18.52 -7.92
CA ASN A 75 -20.73 -19.60 -7.22
C ASN A 75 -20.75 -19.44 -5.69
N GLY A 76 -20.86 -18.19 -5.20
CA GLY A 76 -20.87 -17.88 -3.77
C GLY A 76 -19.50 -17.83 -3.10
N PHE A 77 -18.40 -18.06 -3.82
CA PHE A 77 -17.03 -17.86 -3.34
C PHE A 77 -16.50 -16.50 -3.77
N ILE A 78 -15.66 -15.89 -2.93
CA ILE A 78 -14.87 -14.72 -3.28
C ILE A 78 -13.41 -15.10 -3.47
N MET A 79 -12.77 -14.54 -4.47
CA MET A 79 -11.34 -14.74 -4.75
C MET A 79 -10.73 -13.46 -5.34
N PRO A 80 -9.41 -13.28 -5.23
CA PRO A 80 -8.72 -12.21 -5.93
C PRO A 80 -8.84 -12.40 -7.45
N SER A 81 -9.25 -11.34 -8.15
CA SER A 81 -9.18 -11.28 -9.61
C SER A 81 -7.74 -11.09 -10.09
N GLU A 82 -7.47 -11.48 -11.34
CA GLU A 82 -6.24 -11.09 -12.04
C GLU A 82 -6.18 -9.58 -12.30
N HIS A 83 -7.33 -8.90 -12.37
CA HIS A 83 -7.40 -7.45 -12.52
C HIS A 83 -6.99 -6.76 -11.22
N THR A 84 -6.08 -5.80 -11.33
CA THR A 84 -5.55 -5.02 -10.21
C THR A 84 -5.74 -3.54 -10.44
N ASP A 85 -6.00 -2.82 -9.36
CA ASP A 85 -5.85 -1.36 -9.31
C ASP A 85 -4.62 -0.99 -8.48
N GLU A 86 -4.04 0.15 -8.85
CA GLU A 86 -3.00 0.82 -8.08
C GLU A 86 -3.60 1.99 -7.32
N VAL A 87 -3.24 2.10 -6.04
CA VAL A 87 -3.62 3.22 -5.18
C VAL A 87 -2.34 3.93 -4.75
N TYR A 88 -2.20 5.19 -5.12
CA TYR A 88 -1.01 6.00 -4.85
C TYR A 88 -1.16 6.72 -3.50
N ASP A 89 -0.09 6.67 -2.70
CA ASP A 89 0.05 7.37 -1.43
C ASP A 89 -1.17 7.25 -0.50
N ALA A 90 -1.64 6.00 -0.34
CA ALA A 90 -2.79 5.72 0.50
C ALA A 90 -2.59 6.19 1.94
N VAL A 91 -3.56 6.97 2.41
CA VAL A 91 -3.56 7.56 3.77
C VAL A 91 -4.18 6.62 4.80
N TYR A 92 -4.96 5.63 4.34
CA TYR A 92 -5.62 4.67 5.21
C TYR A 92 -5.70 3.30 4.56
N ILE A 93 -5.40 2.26 5.33
CA ILE A 93 -5.62 0.86 4.95
C ILE A 93 -6.06 0.09 6.17
N ARG A 94 -7.08 -0.76 6.02
CA ARG A 94 -7.48 -1.71 7.06
C ARG A 94 -8.00 -2.99 6.47
N LYS A 95 -7.82 -4.08 7.22
CA LYS A 95 -8.54 -5.35 6.98
C LYS A 95 -10.05 -5.13 7.11
N THR A 96 -10.80 -5.80 6.25
CA THR A 96 -12.27 -5.77 6.24
C THR A 96 -12.83 -7.15 5.96
N SER A 97 -14.15 -7.29 6.01
CA SER A 97 -14.87 -8.48 5.58
C SER A 97 -15.77 -8.16 4.38
N TYR A 98 -16.06 -9.18 3.58
CA TYR A 98 -17.11 -9.11 2.56
C TYR A 98 -18.40 -9.70 3.14
N LYS A 99 -19.56 -9.20 2.69
CA LYS A 99 -20.86 -9.33 3.36
C LYS A 99 -21.33 -10.77 3.67
N ASN A 100 -20.64 -11.81 3.21
CA ASN A 100 -21.09 -13.21 3.34
C ASN A 100 -20.04 -14.25 3.78
N TYR A 101 -18.89 -13.90 4.36
CA TYR A 101 -17.94 -14.93 4.83
C TYR A 101 -17.68 -14.98 6.34
N ARG A 102 -18.16 -16.10 6.92
CA ARG A 102 -17.69 -16.77 8.13
C ARG A 102 -16.88 -18.02 7.70
N TYR A 103 -15.61 -17.90 7.33
CA TYR A 103 -14.71 -19.04 7.44
C TYR A 103 -13.34 -18.55 7.92
N LYS A 104 -12.86 -19.18 9.00
CA LYS A 104 -11.46 -19.16 9.39
C LYS A 104 -10.73 -20.05 8.38
N VAL A 105 -9.69 -19.49 7.74
CA VAL A 105 -8.62 -20.29 7.14
C VAL A 105 -7.97 -21.12 8.25
#